data_AF-A0A7S4D9S7-F1
#
_entry.id   AF-A0A7S4D9S7-F1
#
_cell.length_a   1.000
_cell.length_b   1.000
_cell.length_c   1.000
_cell.angle_alpha   90.00
_cell.angle_beta   90.00
_cell.angle_gamma   90.00
#
_symmetry.space_group_name_H-M   'P 1'
#
loop_
_entity.id
_entity.type
_entity.pdbx_description
1 polymer ?
#
loop_
_entity_poly.entity_id
_entity_poly.type
_entity_poly.pdbx_seq_one_letter_code
_entity_poly.pdbx_strand_id
1 'polypeptide(L)'
;TIRTEYKVAFPHLYNSRPRKVAPAPYHHPLLYYLKADDPDLPAYYFDPVVNPISAFRTEKSDQLLDLEAGEWEEAEEFALPQGFQPLLEDAPLYTDATAAGIALYWAPRPF
;
A
#
# COMPACT_ATOMS: atom_id res chain seq x y z
N THR A 1 17.92 4.41 -36.60
CA THR A 1 18.30 5.76 -36.08
C THR A 1 17.96 5.83 -34.61
N ILE A 2 18.80 6.51 -33.80
CA ILE A 2 18.59 6.63 -32.35
C ILE A 2 17.52 7.70 -32.07
N ARG A 3 16.55 7.37 -31.19
CA ARG A 3 15.47 8.27 -30.77
C ARG A 3 15.99 9.44 -29.92
N THR A 4 15.34 10.60 -30.00
CA THR A 4 15.76 11.81 -29.27
C THR A 4 15.56 11.65 -27.76
N GLU A 5 14.54 10.91 -27.33
CA GLU A 5 14.26 10.60 -25.93
C GLU A 5 15.44 9.86 -25.28
N TYR A 6 16.13 8.99 -26.02
CA TYR A 6 17.31 8.27 -25.50
C TYR A 6 18.48 9.22 -25.25
N LYS A 7 18.67 10.22 -26.12
CA LYS A 7 19.70 11.26 -25.92
C LYS A 7 19.41 12.16 -24.72
N VAL A 8 18.14 12.33 -24.36
CA VAL A 8 17.71 13.09 -23.17
C VAL A 8 17.81 12.24 -21.90
N ALA A 9 17.32 11.00 -21.92
CA ALA A 9 17.33 10.09 -20.78
C ALA A 9 18.75 9.62 -20.41
N PHE A 10 19.60 9.36 -21.41
CA PHE A 10 20.97 8.86 -21.23
C PHE A 10 21.98 9.76 -21.95
N PRO A 11 22.18 11.01 -21.47
CA PRO A 11 22.91 12.03 -22.21
C PRO A 11 24.40 11.71 -22.40
N HIS A 12 24.99 10.96 -21.48
CA HIS A 12 26.39 10.52 -21.52
C HIS A 12 26.66 9.36 -22.47
N LEU A 13 25.61 8.63 -22.87
CA LEU A 13 25.74 7.43 -23.71
C LEU A 13 25.52 7.75 -25.20
N TYR A 14 24.53 8.59 -25.51
CA TYR A 14 24.07 8.79 -26.90
C TYR A 14 24.47 10.14 -27.51
N ASN A 15 25.23 10.98 -26.79
CA ASN A 15 25.75 12.24 -27.30
C ASN A 15 27.28 12.25 -27.29
N SER A 16 27.87 12.87 -28.32
CA SER A 16 29.31 13.16 -28.32
C SER A 16 29.58 14.41 -27.48
N ARG A 17 30.51 14.28 -26.52
CA ARG A 17 30.97 15.40 -25.67
C ARG A 17 29.80 16.20 -25.02
N PRO A 18 28.91 15.54 -24.25
CA PRO A 18 27.84 16.25 -23.56
C PRO A 18 28.45 17.25 -22.55
N ARG A 19 28.08 18.52 -22.67
CA ARG A 19 28.52 19.62 -21.80
C ARG A 19 27.29 20.28 -21.20
N LYS A 20 27.36 20.65 -19.92
CA LYS A 20 26.25 21.32 -19.19
C LYS A 20 24.93 20.53 -19.23
N VAL A 21 24.99 19.22 -19.10
CA VAL A 21 23.81 18.34 -19.00
C VAL A 21 23.57 17.95 -17.54
N ALA A 22 22.32 17.96 -17.11
CA ALA A 22 21.91 17.46 -15.81
C ALA A 22 21.26 16.08 -15.97
N PRO A 23 21.67 15.05 -15.20
CA PRO A 23 20.95 13.78 -15.18
C PRO A 23 19.55 14.01 -14.57
N ALA A 24 18.52 13.48 -15.23
CA ALA A 24 17.17 13.47 -14.68
C ALA A 24 17.01 12.30 -13.70
N PRO A 25 16.10 12.41 -12.71
CA PRO A 25 15.65 11.26 -11.94
C PRO A 25 15.13 10.18 -12.89
N TYR A 26 15.58 8.93 -12.68
CA TYR A 26 15.23 7.83 -13.58
C TYR A 26 13.79 7.35 -13.36
N HIS A 27 13.37 7.24 -12.10
CA HIS A 27 12.09 6.66 -11.73
C HIS A 27 11.66 7.14 -10.33
N HIS A 28 10.36 7.19 -10.12
CA HIS A 28 9.71 7.29 -8.82
C HIS A 28 8.82 6.05 -8.65
N PRO A 29 8.71 5.45 -7.45
CA PRO A 29 7.77 4.36 -7.23
C PRO A 29 6.37 4.74 -7.74
N LEU A 30 5.72 3.81 -8.42
CA LEU A 30 4.38 4.05 -8.96
C LEU A 30 3.42 4.33 -7.79
N LEU A 31 2.71 5.44 -7.89
CA LEU A 31 1.69 5.83 -6.93
C LEU A 31 0.39 5.10 -7.23
N TYR A 32 0.03 4.15 -6.36
CA TYR A 32 -1.24 3.42 -6.44
C TYR A 32 -2.29 4.05 -5.53
N TYR A 33 -2.71 5.27 -5.86
CA TYR A 33 -3.78 5.97 -5.15
C TYR A 33 -5.10 5.82 -5.93
N LEU A 34 -6.11 5.26 -5.26
CA LEU A 34 -7.46 5.16 -5.79
C LEU A 34 -8.32 6.28 -5.19
N LYS A 35 -8.93 7.07 -6.06
CA LYS A 35 -9.80 8.15 -5.64
C LYS A 35 -11.18 7.58 -5.34
N ALA A 36 -11.71 7.89 -4.16
CA ALA A 36 -13.11 7.60 -3.84
C ALA A 36 -13.99 8.53 -4.67
N ASP A 37 -14.67 7.97 -5.67
CA ASP A 37 -15.56 8.71 -6.56
C ASP A 37 -17.02 8.73 -6.05
N ASP A 38 -17.42 7.71 -5.27
CA ASP A 38 -18.76 7.59 -4.69
C ASP A 38 -18.71 7.86 -3.17
N PRO A 39 -19.34 8.95 -2.69
CA PRO A 39 -19.38 9.28 -1.26
C PRO A 39 -20.28 8.33 -0.44
N ASP A 40 -21.12 7.51 -1.09
CA ASP A 40 -21.98 6.55 -0.41
C ASP A 40 -21.21 5.28 -0.02
N LEU A 41 -20.00 5.07 -0.57
CA LEU A 41 -19.13 3.96 -0.21
C LEU A 41 -18.31 4.27 1.06
N PRO A 42 -17.99 3.25 1.88
CA PRO A 42 -17.09 3.40 3.04
C PRO A 42 -15.74 4.00 2.66
N ALA A 43 -15.06 4.69 3.59
CA ALA A 43 -13.73 5.25 3.30
C ALA A 43 -12.67 4.17 2.99
N TYR A 44 -12.82 2.98 3.56
CA TYR A 44 -11.99 1.81 3.28
C TYR A 44 -12.86 0.71 2.68
N TYR A 45 -12.74 0.52 1.37
CA TYR A 45 -13.41 -0.56 0.64
C TYR A 45 -12.45 -1.19 -0.37
N PHE A 46 -12.75 -2.42 -0.78
CA PHE A 46 -11.99 -3.09 -1.81
C PHE A 46 -12.53 -2.69 -3.19
N ASP A 47 -11.81 -1.82 -3.88
CA ASP A 47 -12.23 -1.33 -5.19
C ASP A 47 -12.11 -2.42 -6.26
N PRO A 48 -13.10 -2.59 -7.17
CA PRO A 48 -13.04 -3.58 -8.26
C PRO A 48 -11.83 -3.44 -9.20
N VAL A 49 -11.17 -2.28 -9.25
CA VAL A 49 -9.93 -2.06 -10.00
C VAL A 49 -8.75 -2.83 -9.38
N VAL A 50 -8.80 -3.15 -8.09
CA VAL A 50 -7.76 -3.91 -7.40
C VAL A 50 -7.91 -5.40 -7.72
N ASN A 51 -6.80 -6.01 -8.13
CA ASN A 51 -6.78 -7.45 -8.40
C ASN A 51 -7.12 -8.23 -7.12
N PRO A 52 -8.03 -9.24 -7.18
CA PRO A 52 -8.40 -10.02 -6.02
C PRO A 52 -7.19 -10.80 -5.48
N ILE A 53 -7.11 -10.89 -4.15
CA ILE A 53 -6.06 -11.66 -3.47
C ILE A 53 -6.47 -13.14 -3.52
N SER A 54 -5.64 -13.97 -4.13
CA SER A 54 -5.94 -15.40 -4.25
C SER A 54 -5.60 -16.15 -2.95
N ALA A 55 -6.50 -17.06 -2.54
CA ALA A 55 -6.36 -17.82 -1.29
C ALA A 55 -5.46 -19.07 -1.42
N PHE A 56 -4.92 -19.38 -2.61
CA PHE A 56 -4.24 -20.65 -2.89
C PHE A 56 -2.95 -20.91 -2.09
N ARG A 57 -2.43 -19.92 -1.35
CA ARG A 57 -1.27 -20.11 -0.46
C ARG A 57 -1.63 -20.17 1.02
N THR A 58 -2.88 -19.87 1.39
CA THR A 58 -3.33 -19.82 2.79
C THR A 58 -3.44 -21.22 3.39
N GLU A 59 -3.75 -22.25 2.60
CA GLU A 59 -3.88 -23.63 3.10
C GLU A 59 -2.58 -24.17 3.73
N LYS A 60 -1.40 -23.71 3.27
CA LYS A 60 -0.10 -24.11 3.85
C LYS A 60 0.23 -23.35 5.13
N SER A 61 -0.24 -22.10 5.28
CA SER A 61 -0.07 -21.34 6.52
C SER A 61 -1.07 -21.79 7.57
N ASP A 62 -2.29 -22.12 7.18
CA ASP A 62 -3.31 -22.66 8.09
C ASP A 62 -2.87 -24.01 8.66
N GLN A 63 -2.27 -24.88 7.84
CA GLN A 63 -1.67 -26.12 8.34
C GLN A 63 -0.51 -25.90 9.33
N LEU A 64 0.27 -24.82 9.19
CA LEU A 64 1.32 -24.49 10.16
C LEU A 64 0.72 -23.92 11.46
N LEU A 65 -0.33 -23.10 11.34
CA LEU A 65 -1.08 -22.57 12.49
C LEU A 65 -1.79 -23.69 13.25
N ASP A 66 -2.36 -24.68 12.57
CA ASP A 66 -3.01 -25.85 13.19
C ASP A 66 -2.00 -26.74 13.93
N LEU A 67 -0.78 -26.90 13.39
CA LEU A 67 0.30 -27.65 14.03
C LEU A 67 0.85 -26.92 15.28
N GLU A 68 1.02 -25.60 15.21
CA GLU A 68 1.40 -24.79 16.37
C GLU A 68 0.27 -24.75 17.41
N ALA A 69 -1.00 -24.61 17.00
CA ALA A 69 -2.16 -24.61 17.89
C ALA A 69 -2.28 -25.89 18.72
N GLY A 70 -1.96 -27.05 18.13
CA GLY A 70 -1.91 -28.32 18.86
C GLY A 70 -0.86 -28.37 19.99
N GLU A 71 0.23 -27.59 19.90
CA GLU A 71 1.20 -27.44 20.99
C GLU A 71 0.71 -26.50 22.10
N TRP A 72 -0.16 -25.54 21.78
CA TRP A 72 -0.79 -24.63 22.75
C TRP A 72 -2.02 -25.23 23.44
N GLU A 73 -2.68 -26.25 22.86
CA GLU A 73 -3.81 -26.96 23.50
C GLU A 73 -3.38 -27.72 24.77
N GLU A 74 -2.11 -28.13 24.88
CA GLU A 74 -1.54 -28.76 26.08
C GLU A 74 -0.94 -27.76 27.09
N ALA A 75 -0.84 -26.46 26.74
CA ALA A 75 -0.41 -25.41 27.64
C ALA A 75 -1.58 -24.91 28.50
N GLU A 76 -1.31 -24.39 29.71
CA GLU A 76 -2.33 -23.72 30.54
C GLU A 76 -3.09 -22.68 29.70
N GLU A 77 -4.43 -22.68 29.79
CA GLU A 77 -5.34 -21.80 29.04
C GLU A 77 -4.87 -20.34 29.14
N PHE A 78 -4.27 -19.82 28.07
CA PHE A 78 -3.80 -18.45 28.02
C PHE A 78 -5.00 -17.50 28.02
N ALA A 79 -5.20 -16.80 29.13
CA ALA A 79 -6.21 -15.78 29.25
C ALA A 79 -5.57 -14.39 29.25
N LEU A 80 -6.15 -13.47 28.47
CA LEU A 80 -5.79 -12.07 28.54
C LEU A 80 -6.25 -11.46 29.88
N PRO A 81 -5.50 -10.51 30.46
CA PRO A 81 -5.92 -9.82 31.68
C PRO A 81 -7.28 -9.14 31.55
N GLN A 82 -8.00 -9.03 32.67
CA GLN A 82 -9.28 -8.32 32.69
C GLN A 82 -9.10 -6.85 32.28
N GLY A 83 -9.90 -6.40 31.33
CA GLY A 83 -9.81 -5.03 30.78
C GLY A 83 -8.76 -4.88 29.68
N PHE A 84 -8.15 -5.97 29.19
CA PHE A 84 -7.35 -5.93 27.99
C PHE A 84 -8.24 -5.68 26.77
N GLN A 85 -7.98 -4.58 26.07
CA GLN A 85 -8.76 -4.08 24.96
C GLN A 85 -7.83 -3.61 23.83
N PRO A 86 -8.27 -3.62 22.56
CA PRO A 86 -7.55 -2.98 21.47
C PRO A 86 -7.27 -1.50 21.77
N LEU A 87 -6.13 -1.00 21.29
CA LEU A 87 -5.65 0.36 21.60
C LEU A 87 -6.65 1.49 21.28
N LEU A 88 -7.59 1.28 20.35
CA LEU A 88 -8.55 2.28 19.86
C LEU A 88 -9.96 1.71 19.76
N GLU A 89 -10.39 0.87 20.71
CA GLU A 89 -11.71 0.24 20.69
C GLU A 89 -12.87 1.25 20.61
N ASP A 90 -12.74 2.40 21.28
CA ASP A 90 -13.79 3.42 21.33
C ASP A 90 -13.90 4.27 20.05
N ALA A 91 -12.89 4.22 19.17
CA ALA A 91 -12.84 5.06 17.98
C ALA A 91 -13.38 4.31 16.75
N PRO A 92 -14.25 4.94 15.93
CA PRO A 92 -14.68 4.32 14.69
C PRO A 92 -13.52 4.21 13.70
N LEU A 93 -13.53 3.17 12.86
CA LEU A 93 -12.49 2.93 11.86
C LEU A 93 -12.34 4.10 10.87
N TYR A 94 -13.45 4.73 10.50
CA TYR A 94 -13.48 5.91 9.64
C TYR A 94 -14.64 6.83 10.03
N THR A 95 -14.57 8.06 9.54
CA THR A 95 -15.59 9.12 9.69
C THR A 95 -15.97 9.65 8.31
N ASP A 96 -17.02 10.47 8.25
CA ASP A 96 -17.47 11.13 7.00
C ASP A 96 -16.37 11.97 6.34
N ALA A 97 -15.38 12.46 7.12
CA ALA A 97 -14.26 13.26 6.61
C ALA A 97 -13.04 12.43 6.19
N THR A 98 -12.99 11.12 6.48
CA THR A 98 -11.79 10.30 6.27
C THR A 98 -11.40 10.19 4.80
N ALA A 99 -12.36 9.92 3.92
CA ALA A 99 -12.10 9.81 2.47
C ALA A 99 -11.58 11.13 1.89
N ALA A 100 -12.20 12.25 2.28
CA ALA A 100 -11.77 13.59 1.86
C ALA A 100 -10.36 13.93 2.40
N GLY A 101 -10.03 13.53 3.64
CA GLY A 101 -8.71 13.72 4.22
C GLY A 101 -7.61 12.94 3.48
N ILE A 102 -7.88 11.69 3.11
CA ILE A 102 -6.94 10.88 2.29
C ILE A 102 -6.76 11.51 0.90
N ALA A 103 -7.83 12.05 0.31
CA ALA A 103 -7.73 12.74 -0.97
C ALA A 103 -6.87 14.02 -0.89
N LEU A 104 -6.98 14.77 0.21
CA LEU A 104 -6.16 15.94 0.45
C LEU A 104 -4.68 15.60 0.65
N TYR A 105 -4.39 14.47 1.30
CA TYR A 105 -3.00 14.01 1.49
C TYR A 105 -2.22 13.84 0.17
N TRP A 106 -2.92 13.46 -0.91
CA TRP A 106 -2.33 13.31 -2.25
C TRP A 106 -2.53 14.53 -3.15
N ALA A 107 -3.03 15.65 -2.62
CA ALA A 107 -3.24 16.85 -3.39
C ALA A 107 -1.91 17.53 -3.77
N PRO A 108 -1.86 18.23 -4.92
CA PRO A 108 -0.72 19.05 -5.26
C PRO A 108 -0.63 20.28 -4.34
N ARG A 109 0.59 20.77 -4.11
CA ARG A 109 0.84 22.01 -3.36
C ARG A 109 -0.04 23.16 -3.87
N PRO A 110 -0.67 23.99 -3.00
CA PRO A 110 -0.50 24.12 -1.55
C PRO A 110 -1.48 23.32 -0.68
N PHE A 111 -2.32 22.51 -1.30
CA PHE A 111 -3.44 21.84 -0.65
C PHE A 111 -2.98 20.67 0.22
#